data_AF-X1MNX7-F1
#
_entry.id   AF-X1MNX7-F1
#
_cell.length_a   1.000
_cell.length_b   1.000
_cell.length_c   1.000
_cell.angle_alpha   90.00
_cell.angle_beta   90.00
_cell.angle_gamma   90.00
#
_symmetry.space_group_name_H-M   'P 1'
#
loop_
_entity.id
_entity.type
_entity.pdbx_description
1 polymer ?
#
loop_
_entity_poly.entity_id
_entity_poly.type
_entity_poly.pdbx_seq_one_letter_code
_entity_poly.pdbx_strand_id
1 'polypeptide(L)' 'EKLPTGALGVYTYYERLAQGLSQFMAGSRKFALKYMSRDDIAALTSEAANISGIQYVMDVDREEVERILDS' A
#
# COMPACT_ATOMS: atom_id res chain seq x y z
N GLU A 1 -26.17 -13.73 26.44
CA GLU A 1 -25.85 -13.88 25.01
C GLU A 1 -24.33 -13.88 24.86
N LYS A 2 -23.73 -14.87 24.21
CA LYS A 2 -22.27 -14.94 24.03
C LYS A 2 -21.91 -14.34 22.67
N LEU A 3 -20.88 -13.49 22.62
CA LEU A 3 -20.40 -12.90 21.39
C LEU A 3 -20.02 -14.02 20.39
N PRO A 4 -20.49 -14.00 19.12
CA PRO A 4 -20.13 -15.00 18.14
C PRO A 4 -18.62 -15.03 17.86
N THR A 5 -18.04 -16.23 17.77
CA THR A 5 -16.60 -16.39 17.49
C THR A 5 -16.18 -15.81 16.15
N GLY A 6 -17.05 -15.88 15.14
CA GLY A 6 -16.81 -15.24 13.84
C GLY A 6 -16.71 -13.72 13.93
N ALA A 7 -17.52 -13.08 14.79
CA ALA A 7 -17.46 -11.64 15.00
C ALA A 7 -16.14 -11.22 15.67
N LEU A 8 -15.65 -12.01 16.63
CA LEU A 8 -14.35 -11.81 17.24
C LEU A 8 -13.20 -11.91 16.22
N GLY A 9 -13.27 -12.89 15.32
CA GLY A 9 -12.28 -13.05 14.25
C GLY A 9 -12.23 -11.86 13.30
N VAL A 10 -13.39 -11.38 12.83
CA VAL A 10 -13.47 -10.22 11.93
C VAL A 10 -12.98 -8.95 12.63
N TYR A 11 -13.41 -8.70 13.87
CA TYR A 11 -13.02 -7.51 14.63
C TYR A 11 -11.49 -7.44 14.82
N THR A 12 -10.89 -8.52 15.33
CA THR A 12 -9.44 -8.58 15.57
C THR A 12 -8.63 -8.51 14.28
N TYR A 13 -9.15 -9.04 13.17
CA TYR A 13 -8.53 -8.89 11.86
C TYR A 13 -8.49 -7.41 11.42
N TYR A 14 -9.60 -6.68 11.56
CA TYR A 14 -9.64 -5.26 11.24
C TYR A 14 -8.71 -4.42 12.13
N GLU A 15 -8.59 -4.74 13.42
CA GLU A 15 -7.62 -4.06 14.29
C GLU A 15 -6.18 -4.22 13.77
N ARG A 16 -5.79 -5.43 13.38
CA ARG A 16 -4.45 -5.68 12.79
C ARG A 16 -4.25 -4.96 11.47
N LEU A 17 -5.28 -4.93 10.62
CA LEU A 17 -5.23 -4.23 9.33
C LEU A 17 -5.08 -2.71 9.54
N ALA A 18 -5.85 -2.13 10.46
CA ALA A 18 -5.77 -0.71 10.78
C ALA A 18 -4.39 -0.34 11.36
N GLN A 19 -3.83 -1.18 12.21
CA GLN A 19 -2.48 -0.99 12.76
C GLN A 19 -1.41 -1.05 11.66
N GLY A 20 -1.44 -2.06 10.79
CA GLY A 20 -0.49 -2.19 9.69
C GLY A 20 -0.57 -1.02 8.72
N LEU A 21 -1.78 -0.56 8.39
CA LEU A 21 -2.00 0.63 7.56
C LEU A 21 -1.45 1.89 8.23
N SER A 22 -1.62 2.05 9.54
CA SER A 22 -1.08 3.19 10.29
C SER A 22 0.45 3.20 10.31
N GLN A 23 1.08 2.03 10.43
CA GLN A 23 2.54 1.89 10.32
C GLN A 23 3.04 2.24 8.92
N PHE A 24 2.35 1.78 7.88
CA PHE A 24 2.67 2.11 6.49
C PHE A 24 2.53 3.62 6.23
N MET A 25 1.43 4.22 6.66
CA MET A 25 1.18 5.67 6.60
C MET A 25 2.25 6.49 7.32
N ALA A 26 2.73 6.03 8.47
CA ALA A 26 3.83 6.67 9.17
C ALA A 26 5.14 6.56 8.38
N GLY A 27 5.42 5.39 7.78
CA GLY A 27 6.59 5.17 6.93
C GLY A 27 6.60 6.04 5.67
N SER A 28 5.44 6.25 5.03
CA SER A 28 5.31 7.13 3.87
C SER A 28 5.07 8.60 4.22
N ARG A 29 5.02 8.95 5.52
CA ARG A 29 4.75 10.29 6.06
C ARG A 29 3.41 10.88 5.61
N LYS A 30 2.40 10.02 5.44
CA LYS A 30 1.03 10.37 5.00
C LYS A 30 0.01 10.01 6.08
N PHE A 31 -0.32 10.96 6.94
CA PHE A 31 -1.12 10.71 8.17
C PHE A 31 -2.65 10.66 7.98
N ALA A 32 -3.14 10.62 6.73
CA ALA A 32 -4.57 10.43 6.45
C ALA A 32 -4.76 9.64 5.16
N LEU A 33 -5.81 8.80 5.11
CA LEU A 33 -6.10 7.92 3.97
C LEU A 33 -6.22 8.66 2.64
N LYS A 34 -6.75 9.89 2.66
CA LYS A 34 -6.90 10.73 1.46
C LYS A 34 -5.56 11.10 0.78
N TYR A 35 -4.43 10.94 1.47
CA TYR A 35 -3.10 11.18 0.90
C TYR A 35 -2.46 9.90 0.35
N MET A 36 -3.05 8.73 0.62
CA MET A 36 -2.57 7.45 0.14
C MET A 36 -3.03 7.23 -1.29
N SER A 37 -2.14 6.65 -2.09
CA SER A 37 -2.30 6.38 -3.51
C SER A 37 -1.64 5.05 -3.86
N ARG A 38 -1.89 4.56 -5.07
CA ARG A 38 -1.21 3.35 -5.56
C ARG A 38 0.27 3.58 -5.85
N ASP A 39 0.68 4.83 -5.99
CA ASP A 39 2.08 5.22 -6.21
C ASP A 39 2.91 5.11 -4.91
N ASP A 40 2.26 4.91 -3.75
CA ASP A 40 2.95 4.67 -2.46
C ASP A 40 3.48 3.23 -2.33
N ILE A 41 3.14 2.34 -3.27
CA ILE A 41 3.53 0.93 -3.27
C ILE A 41 4.15 0.54 -4.61
N ALA A 42 5.06 -0.42 -4.59
CA ALA A 42 5.66 -0.99 -5.79
C ALA A 42 5.62 -2.52 -5.74
N ALA A 43 5.46 -3.15 -6.90
CA ALA A 43 5.55 -4.59 -7.06
C ALA A 43 7.01 -5.01 -7.12
N LEU A 44 7.39 -5.99 -6.30
CA LEU A 44 8.77 -6.50 -6.24
C LEU A 44 9.10 -7.48 -7.37
N THR A 45 8.09 -7.99 -8.08
CA THR A 45 8.28 -8.91 -9.21
C THR A 45 7.45 -8.45 -10.40
N SER A 46 7.93 -8.77 -11.61
CA SER A 46 7.20 -8.48 -12.85
C SER A 46 5.86 -9.22 -12.91
N GLU A 47 5.77 -10.43 -12.35
CA GLU A 47 4.52 -11.17 -12.27
C GLU A 47 3.49 -10.48 -11.37
N ALA A 48 3.91 -10.03 -10.18
CA ALA A 48 3.04 -9.26 -9.30
C ALA A 48 2.59 -7.95 -9.96
N ALA A 49 3.48 -7.27 -10.69
CA ALA A 49 3.14 -6.07 -11.44
C ALA A 49 2.06 -6.36 -12.50
N ASN A 50 2.25 -7.43 -13.29
CA ASN A 50 1.32 -7.85 -14.35
C ASN A 50 -0.06 -8.21 -13.80
N ILE A 51 -0.14 -8.90 -12.65
CA ILE A 51 -1.41 -9.33 -12.06
C ILE A 51 -2.12 -8.18 -11.33
N SER A 52 -1.37 -7.39 -10.56
CA SER A 52 -1.96 -6.38 -9.66
C SER A 52 -2.16 -5.01 -10.31
N GLY A 53 -1.47 -4.74 -11.42
CA GLY A 53 -1.36 -3.40 -12.00
C GLY A 53 -0.67 -2.41 -11.06
N ILE A 54 0.20 -2.87 -10.15
CA ILE A 54 1.11 -2.02 -9.37
C ILE A 54 2.42 -1.93 -10.15
N GLN A 55 3.00 -0.72 -10.22
CA GLN A 55 4.23 -0.49 -10.95
C GLN A 55 5.38 -1.38 -10.43
N TYR A 56 6.15 -1.94 -11.36
CA TYR A 56 7.31 -2.75 -11.01
C TYR A 56 8.40 -1.86 -10.39
N VAL A 57 9.09 -2.36 -9.37
CA VAL A 57 10.07 -1.59 -8.58
C VAL A 57 11.17 -0.93 -9.42
N MET A 58 11.57 -1.56 -10.54
CA MET A 58 12.61 -1.02 -11.43
C MET A 58 12.10 0.10 -12.36
N ASP A 59 10.79 0.29 -12.41
CA ASP A 59 10.13 1.32 -13.22
C ASP A 59 9.67 2.50 -12.36
N VAL A 60 9.76 2.40 -11.02
CA VAL A 60 9.41 3.49 -10.09
C VAL A 60 10.19 4.76 -10.45
N ASP A 61 9.49 5.88 -10.51
CA ASP A 61 10.01 7.21 -10.84
C ASP A 61 10.65 7.37 -12.23
N ARG A 62 10.57 6.36 -13.13
CA ARG A 62 11.15 6.45 -14.48
C ARG A 62 10.75 7.73 -15.21
N GLU A 63 9.47 8.07 -15.20
CA GLU A 63 8.96 9.27 -15.88
C GLU A 63 9.52 10.57 -15.29
N GLU A 64 9.72 10.63 -13.97
CA GLU A 64 10.30 11.81 -13.31
C GLU A 64 11.80 11.92 -13.65
N VAL A 65 12.52 10.80 -13.66
CA VAL A 65 13.92 10.76 -14.09
C VAL A 65 14.07 11.23 -15.52
N GLU A 66 13.24 10.76 -16.45
CA GLU A 66 13.24 11.19 -17.85
C GLU A 66 13.01 12.71 -17.97
N ARG A 67 12.04 13.26 -17.25
CA ARG A 67 11.79 14.72 -17.23
C ARG A 67 12.99 15.55 -16.77
N ILE A 68 13.76 15.05 -15.80
CA ILE A 68 14.95 15.73 -15.26
C ILE A 68 16.13 15.64 -16.23
N LEU A 69 16.26 14.54 -16.97
CA LEU A 69 17.37 14.35 -17.91
C LEU A 69 17.17 15.09 -19.23
N ASP A 70 15.92 15.31 -19.64
CA ASP A 70 15.56 16.07 -20.85
C ASP A 70 15.51 17.60 -20.64
N SER A 71 15.83 18.08 -19.43
CA SER A 71 15.91 19.52 -19.08
C SER A 71 17.35 20.04 -19.06
#